data_AF-A0A812EXZ0-F1
#
_entry.id   AF-A0A812EXZ0-F1
#
_cell.length_a   1.000
_cell.length_b   1.000
_cell.length_c   1.000
_cell.angle_alpha   90.00
_cell.angle_beta   90.00
_cell.angle_gamma   90.00
#
_symmetry.space_group_name_H-M   'P 1'
#
loop_
_entity.id
_entity.type
_entity.pdbx_description
1 polymer ?
#
loop_
_entity_poly.entity_id
_entity_poly.type
_entity_poly.pdbx_seq_one_letter_code
_entity_poly.pdbx_strand_id
1 'polypeptide(L)'
;MKSILLLFFLSIAIIPAFGEYVEPSQQEHLLYNSMRQEFEKLDVPKRDVSDVLSSFDEPVRISIPCDAADINNFINATISTRLAKFDTGLAHTEGAVTGGIYIWKCAITSYAGNITIECQNELMLNPEAIKSSAEKDPRIQHVEEMVVFYHELLHGQLMMDAIKSSDSWKNSTCNKKPQDKLAYSYTDASHQVISPLQTEFAQKLVEKHGGIMRVEKITPDETLSGSFTKKVGSLYDYPEYTDGGISISARSYNISTLQITSDKADVIVSGTLGNKTQSGTIWLYVFGKQASAEPVLPAEQPETPSPSEQEIPSWVKRTAGWWADNTIGEKDFVLGIEYLVQNKIISVPYTAKSASSGSMPLWIKTNAGWWASGMISDSEFVFGIQYLIQHGIIKVKSESEAPVPQTTIESPIQKQTFVQVSADVVERNSYKSSQIQITGKVENYKAGTSVLIEIVKPDGKSFQLKGMVTNKGVFTVPLIIDGNYQPGKYIIHVTYNDHEIGSDSLMVN
;
A
#
# COMPACT_ATOMS: atom_id res chain seq x y z
N MET A 1 31.34 75.24 -26.43
CA MET A 1 29.85 75.27 -26.48
C MET A 1 29.35 73.83 -26.55
N LYS A 2 28.34 73.48 -25.73
CA LYS A 2 27.52 72.25 -25.79
C LYS A 2 28.26 70.91 -25.90
N SER A 3 28.66 70.37 -24.74
CA SER A 3 28.79 68.91 -24.58
C SER A 3 27.40 68.27 -24.67
N ILE A 4 27.26 67.19 -25.44
CA ILE A 4 26.02 66.40 -25.51
C ILE A 4 26.04 65.42 -24.34
N LEU A 5 25.13 65.61 -23.38
CA LEU A 5 24.95 64.72 -22.24
C LEU A 5 24.14 63.51 -22.68
N LEU A 6 24.80 62.36 -22.89
CA LEU A 6 24.11 61.08 -23.09
C LEU A 6 23.51 60.66 -21.74
N LEU A 7 22.19 60.81 -21.57
CA LEU A 7 21.49 60.20 -20.45
C LEU A 7 21.40 58.69 -20.67
N PHE A 8 22.31 57.94 -20.02
CA PHE A 8 22.07 56.54 -19.75
C PHE A 8 20.89 56.42 -18.79
N PHE A 9 19.74 55.96 -19.29
CA PHE A 9 18.68 55.44 -18.43
C PHE A 9 19.20 54.16 -17.77
N LEU A 10 19.71 54.29 -16.55
CA LEU A 10 20.00 53.15 -15.69
C LEU A 10 18.66 52.55 -15.27
N SER A 11 18.19 51.57 -16.03
CA SER A 11 17.03 50.76 -15.66
C SER A 11 17.38 49.93 -14.42
N ILE A 12 17.07 50.47 -13.24
CA ILE A 12 17.15 49.74 -11.98
C ILE A 12 16.08 48.65 -12.03
N ALA A 13 16.47 47.48 -12.52
CA ALA A 13 15.68 46.27 -12.35
C ALA A 13 15.60 46.00 -10.84
N ILE A 14 14.41 46.17 -10.27
CA ILE A 14 14.14 45.78 -8.89
C ILE A 14 14.08 44.25 -8.89
N ILE A 15 15.25 43.62 -8.75
CA ILE A 15 15.34 42.17 -8.59
C ILE A 15 14.61 41.84 -7.27
N PRO A 16 13.56 40.98 -7.29
CA PRO A 16 12.91 40.56 -6.05
C PRO A 16 13.94 39.85 -5.16
N ALA A 17 13.84 40.04 -3.85
CA ALA A 17 14.84 39.62 -2.86
C ALA A 17 14.94 38.10 -2.65
N PHE A 18 15.41 37.39 -3.68
CA PHE A 18 15.98 36.06 -3.59
C PHE A 18 17.48 36.19 -3.35
N GLY A 19 18.07 35.23 -2.62
CA GLY A 19 19.53 35.18 -2.44
C GLY A 19 20.26 35.13 -3.79
N GLU A 20 21.42 35.78 -3.85
CA GLU A 20 22.29 35.73 -5.03
C GLU A 20 22.59 34.29 -5.41
N TYR A 21 22.64 34.03 -6.71
CA TYR A 21 22.97 32.72 -7.22
C TYR A 21 24.41 32.35 -6.87
N VAL A 22 24.61 31.13 -6.38
CA VAL A 22 25.93 30.56 -6.10
C VAL A 22 26.08 29.26 -6.88
N GLU A 23 27.09 29.21 -7.74
CA GLU A 23 27.44 28.01 -8.50
C GLU A 23 27.69 26.83 -7.55
N PRO A 24 27.15 25.63 -7.84
CA PRO A 24 27.41 24.43 -7.05
C PRO A 24 28.88 24.03 -7.10
N SER A 25 29.34 23.39 -6.03
CA SER A 25 30.64 22.74 -5.99
C SER A 25 30.72 21.55 -6.95
N GLN A 26 31.94 21.12 -7.26
CA GLN A 26 32.19 19.92 -8.05
C GLN A 26 31.55 18.66 -7.43
N GLN A 27 31.48 18.58 -6.09
CA GLN A 27 30.87 17.45 -5.39
C GLN A 27 29.34 17.41 -5.56
N GLU A 28 28.68 18.57 -5.52
CA GLU A 28 27.24 18.71 -5.76
C GLU A 28 26.88 18.42 -7.23
N HIS A 29 27.69 18.90 -8.19
CA HIS A 29 27.56 18.54 -9.60
C HIS A 29 27.70 17.04 -9.87
N LEU A 30 28.73 16.40 -9.30
CA LEU A 30 28.95 14.95 -9.46
C LEU A 30 27.82 14.14 -8.82
N LEU A 31 27.30 14.58 -7.68
CA LEU A 31 26.15 13.96 -7.02
C LEU A 31 24.90 14.03 -7.90
N TYR A 32 24.51 15.22 -8.38
CA TYR A 32 23.37 15.37 -9.28
C TYR A 32 23.51 14.49 -10.53
N ASN A 33 24.67 14.51 -11.19
CA ASN A 33 24.88 13.73 -12.41
C ASN A 33 24.71 12.23 -12.15
N SER A 34 25.23 11.73 -11.02
CA SER A 34 25.05 10.32 -10.60
C SER A 34 23.58 10.01 -10.35
N MET A 35 22.91 10.82 -9.52
CA MET A 35 21.51 10.59 -9.12
C MET A 35 20.55 10.70 -10.31
N ARG A 36 20.73 11.68 -11.21
CA ARG A 36 19.93 11.83 -12.43
C ARG A 36 20.11 10.63 -13.36
N GLN A 37 21.36 10.23 -13.63
CA GLN A 37 21.64 9.10 -14.52
C GLN A 37 21.09 7.78 -13.98
N GLU A 38 21.02 7.64 -12.66
CA GLU A 38 20.42 6.47 -12.01
C GLU A 38 18.89 6.54 -12.03
N PHE A 39 18.32 7.68 -11.65
CA PHE A 39 16.87 7.92 -11.61
C PHE A 39 16.21 7.75 -12.99
N GLU A 40 16.84 8.21 -14.07
CA GLU A 40 16.35 8.03 -15.44
C GLU A 40 16.34 6.55 -15.89
N LYS A 41 17.17 5.68 -15.28
CA LYS A 41 17.17 4.23 -15.53
C LYS A 41 16.16 3.46 -14.67
N LEU A 42 15.54 4.11 -13.67
CA LEU A 42 14.59 3.45 -12.78
C LEU A 42 13.26 3.16 -13.46
N ASP A 43 13.17 1.97 -14.06
CA ASP A 43 11.90 1.33 -14.38
C ASP A 43 11.19 0.91 -13.08
N VAL A 44 10.44 1.86 -12.52
CA VAL A 44 9.66 1.79 -11.27
C VAL A 44 8.47 2.74 -11.43
N PRO A 45 7.24 2.33 -11.10
CA PRO A 45 6.08 3.22 -11.08
C PRO A 45 6.30 4.41 -10.14
N LYS A 46 6.11 5.62 -10.69
CA LYS A 46 6.25 6.91 -10.01
C LYS A 46 5.43 7.97 -10.76
N ARG A 47 5.16 9.11 -10.13
CA ARG A 47 4.64 10.28 -10.85
C ARG A 47 5.67 10.68 -11.89
N ASP A 48 5.21 11.04 -13.08
CA ASP A 48 6.06 11.69 -14.06
C ASP A 48 6.66 12.99 -13.47
N VAL A 49 7.93 13.25 -13.77
CA VAL A 49 8.70 14.46 -13.42
C VAL A 49 9.53 14.95 -14.62
N SER A 50 9.19 14.49 -15.83
CA SER A 50 9.94 14.76 -17.06
C SER A 50 10.02 16.23 -17.43
N ASP A 51 9.06 17.08 -17.05
CA ASP A 51 9.16 18.53 -17.35
C ASP A 51 10.26 19.19 -16.52
N VAL A 52 10.37 18.83 -15.23
CA VAL A 52 11.44 19.36 -14.37
C VAL A 52 12.79 18.90 -14.88
N LEU A 53 12.94 17.61 -15.19
CA LEU A 53 14.17 17.07 -15.78
C LEU A 53 14.54 17.77 -17.09
N SER A 54 13.58 17.94 -18.00
CA SER A 54 13.80 18.65 -19.28
C SER A 54 14.17 20.11 -19.08
N SER A 55 13.65 20.77 -18.03
CA SER A 55 13.92 22.18 -17.73
C SER A 55 15.37 22.47 -17.31
N PHE A 56 16.17 21.46 -16.98
CA PHE A 56 17.62 21.59 -16.79
C PHE A 56 18.38 21.72 -18.13
N ASP A 57 17.83 21.14 -19.19
CA ASP A 57 18.51 21.01 -20.48
C ASP A 57 18.09 22.15 -21.42
N GLU A 58 16.78 22.43 -21.50
CA GLU A 58 16.20 23.51 -22.31
C GLU A 58 15.00 24.17 -21.62
N PRO A 59 14.73 25.49 -21.84
CA PRO A 59 13.60 26.17 -21.21
C PRO A 59 12.24 25.61 -21.64
N VAL A 60 11.46 25.13 -20.68
CA VAL A 60 10.07 24.66 -20.91
C VAL A 60 9.17 25.88 -21.09
N ARG A 61 8.54 25.98 -22.27
CA ARG A 61 7.67 27.11 -22.65
C ARG A 61 6.21 26.71 -22.65
N ILE A 62 5.39 27.49 -21.97
CA ILE A 62 3.95 27.27 -21.82
C ILE A 62 3.25 28.57 -22.22
N SER A 63 2.23 28.50 -23.07
CA SER A 63 1.39 29.63 -23.46
C SER A 63 -0.07 29.26 -23.30
N ILE A 64 -0.83 30.07 -22.55
CA ILE A 64 -2.21 29.77 -22.16
C ILE A 64 -3.07 31.01 -22.44
N PRO A 65 -4.17 30.89 -23.21
CA PRO A 65 -5.12 31.97 -23.38
C PRO A 65 -5.90 32.21 -22.09
N CYS A 66 -6.17 33.47 -21.80
CA CYS A 66 -7.05 33.92 -20.74
C CYS A 66 -8.47 34.16 -21.27
N ASP A 67 -9.44 34.31 -20.37
CA ASP A 67 -10.81 34.60 -20.74
C ASP A 67 -10.96 36.09 -21.15
N ALA A 68 -11.90 36.39 -22.04
CA ALA A 68 -12.07 37.74 -22.61
C ALA A 68 -12.46 38.85 -21.59
N ALA A 69 -12.71 38.48 -20.33
CA ALA A 69 -12.99 39.39 -19.22
C ALA A 69 -11.79 39.60 -18.27
N ASP A 70 -10.69 38.86 -18.46
CA ASP A 70 -9.48 38.95 -17.63
C ASP A 70 -8.65 40.19 -17.96
N ILE A 71 -7.72 40.55 -17.06
CA ILE A 71 -6.81 41.70 -17.24
C ILE A 71 -5.79 41.46 -18.37
N ASN A 72 -5.36 40.21 -18.57
CA ASN A 72 -4.41 39.81 -19.60
C ASN A 72 -5.07 38.88 -20.61
N ASN A 73 -4.60 38.88 -21.86
CA ASN A 73 -5.08 38.01 -22.94
C ASN A 73 -4.38 36.64 -22.94
N PHE A 74 -3.12 36.58 -22.53
CA PHE A 74 -2.30 35.38 -22.49
C PHE A 74 -1.36 35.37 -21.27
N ILE A 75 -1.18 34.18 -20.71
CA ILE A 75 -0.04 33.83 -19.85
C ILE A 75 1.03 33.20 -20.73
N ASN A 76 2.24 33.72 -20.71
CA ASN A 76 3.43 33.09 -21.31
C ASN A 76 4.42 32.78 -20.19
N ALA A 77 4.69 31.50 -19.94
CA ALA A 77 5.67 31.07 -18.95
C ALA A 77 6.88 30.41 -19.63
N THR A 78 8.08 30.84 -19.25
CA THR A 78 9.36 30.18 -19.56
C THR A 78 9.92 29.65 -18.24
N ILE A 79 10.20 28.36 -18.17
CA ILE A 79 10.66 27.69 -16.96
C ILE A 79 11.99 26.98 -17.25
N SER A 80 13.05 27.41 -16.58
CA SER A 80 14.35 26.75 -16.56
C SER A 80 14.69 26.37 -15.12
N THR A 81 15.41 25.27 -14.96
CA THR A 81 16.01 24.85 -13.69
C THR A 81 17.52 24.75 -13.86
N ARG A 82 18.27 25.09 -12.82
CA ARG A 82 19.72 24.89 -12.77
C ARG A 82 20.12 24.33 -11.41
N LEU A 83 21.34 23.83 -11.32
CA LEU A 83 21.93 23.50 -10.04
C LEU A 83 22.41 24.76 -9.32
N ALA A 84 22.31 24.76 -8.01
CA ALA A 84 22.89 25.79 -7.14
C ALA A 84 23.58 25.11 -5.95
N LYS A 85 24.53 25.82 -5.33
CA LYS A 85 25.17 25.39 -4.09
C LYS A 85 24.13 25.24 -2.98
N PHE A 86 24.26 24.21 -2.16
CA PHE A 86 23.41 23.99 -1.00
C PHE A 86 23.57 25.08 0.07
N ASP A 87 22.45 25.73 0.38
CA ASP A 87 22.36 26.75 1.42
C ASP A 87 21.70 26.16 2.68
N THR A 88 22.49 25.98 3.74
CA THR A 88 22.01 25.49 5.03
C THR A 88 21.04 26.46 5.73
N GLY A 89 21.01 27.73 5.33
CA GLY A 89 20.06 28.74 5.81
C GLY A 89 18.68 28.66 5.15
N LEU A 90 18.57 27.93 4.03
CA LEU A 90 17.30 27.71 3.32
C LEU A 90 16.68 26.34 3.61
N ALA A 91 17.43 25.41 4.22
CA ALA A 91 16.98 24.07 4.53
C ALA A 91 15.71 24.09 5.42
N HIS A 92 14.62 23.52 4.91
CA HIS A 92 13.34 23.48 5.62
C HIS A 92 13.38 22.44 6.74
N THR A 93 13.00 22.83 7.97
CA THR A 93 12.97 21.93 9.13
C THR A 93 11.72 21.05 9.20
N GLU A 94 10.74 21.29 8.32
CA GLU A 94 9.48 20.57 8.23
C GLU A 94 9.50 19.70 6.97
N GLY A 95 9.91 18.44 7.12
CA GLY A 95 9.98 17.47 6.04
C GLY A 95 10.52 16.11 6.53
N ALA A 96 10.09 15.02 5.89
CA ALA A 96 10.51 13.66 6.21
C ALA A 96 11.88 13.27 5.64
N VAL A 97 12.44 14.12 4.78
CA VAL A 97 13.57 13.83 3.91
C VAL A 97 14.50 15.03 3.96
N THR A 98 15.71 14.82 4.46
CA THR A 98 16.75 15.85 4.54
C THR A 98 17.84 15.52 3.53
N GLY A 99 18.02 16.35 2.51
CA GLY A 99 19.06 16.10 1.52
C GLY A 99 19.06 17.02 0.30
N GLY A 100 17.95 17.71 0.00
CA GLY A 100 17.90 18.70 -1.07
C GLY A 100 17.02 19.90 -0.74
N ILE A 101 16.96 20.82 -1.68
CA ILE A 101 16.04 21.96 -1.73
C ILE A 101 15.75 22.27 -3.21
N TYR A 102 14.48 22.30 -3.62
CA TYR A 102 14.04 22.88 -4.89
C TYR A 102 13.35 24.22 -4.66
N ILE A 103 13.91 25.32 -5.20
CA ILE A 103 13.35 26.68 -5.08
C ILE A 103 12.86 27.21 -6.43
N TRP A 104 11.63 27.73 -6.40
CA TRP A 104 11.05 28.52 -7.47
C TRP A 104 11.48 29.99 -7.39
N LYS A 105 12.22 30.47 -8.41
CA LYS A 105 12.58 31.90 -8.55
C LYS A 105 11.99 32.47 -9.85
N CYS A 106 10.75 32.94 -9.80
CA CYS A 106 10.11 33.57 -10.96
C CYS A 106 10.02 35.10 -10.85
N ALA A 107 10.23 35.77 -11.98
CA ALA A 107 9.87 37.16 -12.21
C ALA A 107 8.60 37.25 -13.06
N ILE A 108 7.75 38.23 -12.76
CA ILE A 108 6.57 38.56 -13.57
C ILE A 108 6.84 39.89 -14.30
N THR A 109 6.54 39.93 -15.58
CA THR A 109 6.44 41.17 -16.37
C THR A 109 5.12 41.19 -17.12
N SER A 110 4.70 42.37 -17.60
CA SER A 110 3.51 42.49 -18.46
C SER A 110 3.80 43.42 -19.63
N TYR A 111 3.44 43.00 -20.84
CA TYR A 111 3.60 43.81 -22.04
C TYR A 111 2.43 43.58 -22.99
N ALA A 112 1.88 44.66 -23.56
CA ALA A 112 0.78 44.63 -24.54
C ALA A 112 -0.44 43.77 -24.14
N GLY A 113 -0.77 43.71 -22.85
CA GLY A 113 -1.87 42.90 -22.32
C GLY A 113 -1.56 41.41 -22.19
N ASN A 114 -0.30 40.99 -22.28
CA ASN A 114 0.14 39.64 -21.93
C ASN A 114 0.95 39.68 -20.64
N ILE A 115 0.80 38.66 -19.80
CA ILE A 115 1.62 38.44 -18.61
C ILE A 115 2.71 37.40 -18.95
N THR A 116 3.96 37.77 -18.72
CA THR A 116 5.13 36.91 -18.96
C THR A 116 5.75 36.52 -17.63
N ILE A 117 5.95 35.22 -17.44
CA ILE A 117 6.54 34.61 -16.25
C ILE A 117 7.86 33.96 -16.66
N GLU A 118 8.97 34.45 -16.11
CA GLU A 118 10.30 33.90 -16.35
C GLU A 118 10.82 33.29 -15.05
N CYS A 119 10.95 31.96 -15.02
CA CYS A 119 11.40 31.21 -13.85
C CYS A 119 12.82 30.65 -14.06
N GLN A 120 13.71 30.94 -13.11
CA GLN A 120 15.09 30.46 -13.05
C GLN A 120 15.27 29.66 -11.76
N ASN A 121 14.63 28.49 -11.75
CA ASN A 121 14.53 27.63 -10.58
C ASN A 121 15.89 27.02 -10.22
N GLU A 122 16.07 26.69 -8.94
CA GLU A 122 17.33 26.18 -8.42
C GLU A 122 17.09 24.88 -7.64
N LEU A 123 17.76 23.80 -8.08
CA LEU A 123 17.91 22.58 -7.32
C LEU A 123 19.24 22.61 -6.58
N MET A 124 19.18 22.38 -5.27
CA MET A 124 20.32 22.24 -4.38
C MET A 124 20.29 20.82 -3.80
N LEU A 125 21.44 20.14 -3.76
CA LEU A 125 21.60 18.82 -3.13
C LEU A 125 22.72 18.91 -2.11
N ASN A 126 22.56 18.30 -0.95
CA ASN A 126 23.52 18.29 0.14
C ASN A 126 24.31 16.96 0.14
N PRO A 127 25.57 16.93 -0.36
CA PRO A 127 26.33 15.69 -0.42
C PRO A 127 26.65 15.11 0.94
N GLU A 128 26.82 15.96 1.96
CA GLU A 128 27.08 15.51 3.32
C GLU A 128 25.83 14.82 3.87
N ALA A 129 24.66 15.47 3.86
CA ALA A 129 23.43 14.86 4.39
C ALA A 129 23.02 13.58 3.65
N ILE A 130 23.18 13.54 2.33
CA ILE A 130 22.84 12.37 1.51
C ILE A 130 23.82 11.22 1.76
N LYS A 131 25.14 11.48 1.79
CA LYS A 131 26.17 10.43 1.93
C LYS A 131 26.53 10.06 3.36
N SER A 132 26.13 10.86 4.35
CA SER A 132 26.38 10.57 5.78
C SER A 132 25.31 9.68 6.42
N SER A 133 24.42 9.05 5.64
CA SER A 133 23.44 8.11 6.20
C SER A 133 24.15 7.04 7.03
N ALA A 134 23.68 6.82 8.26
CA ALA A 134 24.21 5.81 9.16
C ALA A 134 23.82 4.38 8.75
N GLU A 135 22.97 4.25 7.73
CA GLU A 135 22.62 3.01 7.07
C GLU A 135 23.85 2.30 6.51
N LYS A 136 23.84 0.96 6.58
CA LYS A 136 24.92 0.09 6.12
C LYS A 136 24.48 -0.85 4.99
N ASP A 137 23.18 -1.02 4.77
CA ASP A 137 22.66 -1.79 3.65
C ASP A 137 22.65 -0.90 2.38
N PRO A 138 23.46 -1.22 1.35
CA PRO A 138 23.56 -0.39 0.15
C PRO A 138 22.24 -0.32 -0.63
N ARG A 139 21.32 -1.29 -0.45
CA ARG A 139 19.99 -1.24 -1.06
C ARG A 139 19.15 -0.13 -0.44
N ILE A 140 19.25 0.05 0.88
CA ILE A 140 18.50 1.07 1.61
C ILE A 140 19.13 2.45 1.35
N GLN A 141 20.46 2.57 1.32
CA GLN A 141 21.13 3.80 0.91
C GLN A 141 20.64 4.27 -0.47
N HIS A 142 20.64 3.39 -1.49
CA HIS A 142 20.12 3.71 -2.81
C HIS A 142 18.64 4.13 -2.79
N VAL A 143 17.78 3.44 -2.02
CA VAL A 143 16.36 3.84 -1.84
C VAL A 143 16.27 5.25 -1.24
N GLU A 144 17.04 5.57 -0.20
CA GLU A 144 17.02 6.88 0.44
C GLU A 144 17.50 7.97 -0.52
N GLU A 145 18.61 7.76 -1.23
CA GLU A 145 19.15 8.68 -2.24
C GLU A 145 18.12 8.99 -3.33
N MET A 146 17.53 7.96 -3.94
CA MET A 146 16.54 8.14 -5.01
C MET A 146 15.27 8.83 -4.51
N VAL A 147 14.83 8.55 -3.28
CA VAL A 147 13.67 9.21 -2.66
C VAL A 147 13.94 10.69 -2.38
N VAL A 148 15.16 11.07 -1.95
CA VAL A 148 15.57 12.49 -1.83
C VAL A 148 15.49 13.18 -3.19
N PHE A 149 16.11 12.61 -4.22
CA PHE A 149 16.13 13.25 -5.53
C PHE A 149 14.73 13.43 -6.12
N TYR A 150 13.88 12.39 -6.01
CA TYR A 150 12.49 12.44 -6.46
C TYR A 150 11.65 13.45 -5.67
N HIS A 151 11.86 13.59 -4.35
CA HIS A 151 11.17 14.58 -3.51
C HIS A 151 11.38 16.01 -4.04
N GLU A 152 12.63 16.39 -4.32
CA GLU A 152 12.94 17.73 -4.85
C GLU A 152 12.38 17.94 -6.26
N LEU A 153 12.40 16.91 -7.11
CA LEU A 153 11.78 16.99 -8.44
C LEU A 153 10.26 17.17 -8.36
N LEU A 154 9.58 16.60 -7.36
CA LEU A 154 8.13 16.80 -7.17
C LEU A 154 7.77 18.25 -6.78
N HIS A 155 8.60 18.93 -5.97
CA HIS A 155 8.44 20.36 -5.66
C HIS A 155 8.48 21.24 -6.93
N GLY A 156 9.26 20.84 -7.93
CA GLY A 156 9.16 21.38 -9.28
C GLY A 156 7.87 20.95 -9.99
N GLN A 157 7.66 19.64 -10.15
CA GLN A 157 6.67 19.14 -11.10
C GLN A 157 5.24 19.52 -10.72
N LEU A 158 4.86 19.47 -9.44
CA LEU A 158 3.50 19.81 -9.01
C LEU A 158 3.11 21.26 -9.35
N MET A 159 4.09 22.18 -9.31
CA MET A 159 3.88 23.56 -9.73
C MET A 159 3.86 23.70 -11.26
N MET A 160 4.69 22.95 -12.01
CA MET A 160 4.61 22.89 -13.48
C MET A 160 3.26 22.33 -13.96
N ASP A 161 2.77 21.28 -13.32
CA ASP A 161 1.46 20.68 -13.58
C ASP A 161 0.33 21.70 -13.33
N ALA A 162 0.42 22.46 -12.24
CA ALA A 162 -0.54 23.52 -11.91
C ALA A 162 -0.51 24.66 -12.93
N ILE A 163 0.68 25.09 -13.38
CA ILE A 163 0.83 26.07 -14.46
C ILE A 163 0.16 25.56 -15.74
N LYS A 164 0.36 24.29 -16.11
CA LYS A 164 -0.19 23.70 -17.34
C LYS A 164 -1.70 23.44 -17.32
N SER A 165 -2.26 23.04 -16.17
CA SER A 165 -3.58 22.39 -16.11
C SER A 165 -4.53 22.85 -15.01
N SER A 166 -4.11 23.70 -14.07
CA SER A 166 -5.01 24.20 -13.01
C SER A 166 -5.76 25.45 -13.46
N ASP A 167 -7.07 25.34 -13.70
CA ASP A 167 -7.94 26.49 -13.95
C ASP A 167 -7.89 27.52 -12.81
N SER A 168 -7.77 27.06 -11.56
CA SER A 168 -7.64 27.96 -10.40
C SER A 168 -6.35 28.80 -10.47
N TRP A 169 -5.23 28.17 -10.85
CA TRP A 169 -3.96 28.86 -11.04
C TRP A 169 -4.00 29.80 -12.26
N LYS A 170 -4.56 29.33 -13.38
CA LYS A 170 -4.77 30.11 -14.61
C LYS A 170 -5.58 31.38 -14.33
N ASN A 171 -6.80 31.23 -13.79
CA ASN A 171 -7.72 32.36 -13.55
C ASN A 171 -7.13 33.38 -12.56
N SER A 172 -6.40 32.91 -11.53
CA SER A 172 -5.66 33.80 -10.63
C SER A 172 -4.57 34.57 -11.35
N THR A 173 -3.85 33.94 -12.28
CA THR A 173 -2.68 34.50 -12.96
C THR A 173 -3.05 35.42 -14.14
N CYS A 174 -4.11 35.11 -14.89
CA CYS A 174 -4.68 35.98 -15.92
C CYS A 174 -5.08 37.37 -15.37
N ASN A 175 -5.36 37.47 -14.07
CA ASN A 175 -5.74 38.70 -13.38
C ASN A 175 -4.59 39.34 -12.56
N LYS A 176 -3.33 38.92 -12.73
CA LYS A 176 -2.16 39.54 -12.08
C LYS A 176 -1.59 40.72 -12.86
N LYS A 177 -0.90 41.58 -12.11
CA LYS A 177 -0.04 42.68 -12.56
C LYS A 177 1.42 42.38 -12.17
N PRO A 178 2.43 43.06 -12.75
CA PRO A 178 3.85 42.75 -12.49
C PRO A 178 4.30 42.82 -11.02
N GLN A 179 3.63 43.64 -10.20
CA GLN A 179 3.91 43.76 -8.76
C GLN A 179 3.30 42.65 -7.90
N ASP A 180 2.41 41.82 -8.46
CA ASP A 180 1.72 40.76 -7.71
C ASP A 180 2.60 39.52 -7.60
N LYS A 181 2.41 38.71 -6.55
CA LYS A 181 3.12 37.44 -6.39
C LYS A 181 2.40 36.30 -7.10
N LEU A 182 3.16 35.34 -7.65
CA LEU A 182 2.62 34.06 -8.11
C LEU A 182 2.09 33.23 -6.94
N ALA A 183 1.12 32.36 -7.23
CA ALA A 183 0.58 31.40 -6.28
C ALA A 183 1.46 30.15 -6.24
N TYR A 184 2.43 30.12 -5.31
CA TYR A 184 3.34 28.99 -5.10
C TYR A 184 2.76 27.87 -4.21
N SER A 185 1.48 27.91 -3.83
CA SER A 185 0.86 26.86 -3.00
C SER A 185 0.93 25.46 -3.63
N TYR A 186 1.06 25.40 -4.96
CA TYR A 186 1.16 24.16 -5.73
C TYR A 186 2.56 23.53 -5.72
N THR A 187 3.57 24.18 -5.12
CA THR A 187 4.85 23.52 -4.83
C THR A 187 4.74 22.52 -3.67
N ASP A 188 3.58 22.42 -3.01
CA ASP A 188 3.33 21.53 -1.86
C ASP A 188 4.34 21.71 -0.71
N ALA A 189 4.58 22.97 -0.32
CA ALA A 189 5.47 23.32 0.80
C ALA A 189 5.02 22.79 2.18
N SER A 190 3.82 22.20 2.29
CA SER A 190 3.31 21.50 3.48
C SER A 190 3.34 19.97 3.34
N HIS A 191 3.96 19.46 2.26
CA HIS A 191 4.17 18.04 1.93
C HIS A 191 2.91 17.16 1.99
N GLN A 192 1.73 17.70 1.66
CA GLN A 192 0.46 16.96 1.69
C GLN A 192 0.32 15.98 0.51
N VAL A 193 0.92 16.32 -0.64
CA VAL A 193 0.90 15.55 -1.89
C VAL A 193 2.20 14.78 -2.08
N ILE A 194 3.34 15.37 -1.72
CA ILE A 194 4.67 14.77 -1.86
C ILE A 194 4.87 13.62 -0.87
N SER A 195 4.40 13.74 0.38
CA SER A 195 4.56 12.68 1.40
C SER A 195 4.00 11.31 1.02
N PRO A 196 2.78 11.18 0.46
CA PRO A 196 2.30 9.89 -0.05
C PRO A 196 3.06 9.44 -1.30
N LEU A 197 3.31 10.35 -2.27
CA LEU A 197 4.01 10.00 -3.53
C LEU A 197 5.43 9.47 -3.31
N GLN A 198 6.21 10.10 -2.42
CA GLN A 198 7.55 9.63 -2.08
C GLN A 198 7.53 8.29 -1.32
N THR A 199 6.45 8.02 -0.57
CA THR A 199 6.30 6.79 0.22
C THR A 199 5.96 5.62 -0.69
N GLU A 200 5.06 5.82 -1.66
CA GLU A 200 4.76 4.84 -2.70
C GLU A 200 6.01 4.54 -3.53
N PHE A 201 6.74 5.56 -3.98
CA PHE A 201 7.98 5.38 -4.73
C PHE A 201 9.06 4.64 -3.92
N ALA A 202 9.25 4.98 -2.65
CA ALA A 202 10.15 4.26 -1.75
C ALA A 202 9.76 2.78 -1.63
N GLN A 203 8.46 2.49 -1.47
CA GLN A 203 7.96 1.12 -1.39
C GLN A 203 8.25 0.35 -2.68
N LYS A 204 8.03 0.95 -3.85
CA LYS A 204 8.31 0.30 -5.15
C LYS A 204 9.79 0.07 -5.41
N LEU A 205 10.69 0.93 -4.91
CA LEU A 205 12.13 0.67 -4.94
C LEU A 205 12.52 -0.48 -4.01
N VAL A 206 11.98 -0.52 -2.78
CA VAL A 206 12.24 -1.60 -1.82
C VAL A 206 11.75 -2.95 -2.36
N GLU A 207 10.54 -3.00 -2.94
CA GLU A 207 10.00 -4.17 -3.64
C GLU A 207 10.94 -4.63 -4.78
N LYS A 208 11.44 -3.69 -5.61
CA LYS A 208 12.39 -3.97 -6.69
C LYS A 208 13.73 -4.55 -6.22
N HIS A 209 14.17 -4.21 -5.01
CA HIS A 209 15.36 -4.80 -4.38
C HIS A 209 15.09 -6.11 -3.61
N GLY A 210 13.89 -6.69 -3.75
CA GLY A 210 13.51 -7.91 -3.03
C GLY A 210 13.40 -7.70 -1.52
N GLY A 211 13.00 -6.50 -1.09
CA GLY A 211 12.68 -6.18 0.29
C GLY A 211 11.19 -5.87 0.46
N ILE A 212 10.78 -5.67 1.72
CA ILE A 212 9.43 -5.25 2.08
C ILE A 212 9.51 -3.94 2.86
N MET A 213 8.64 -2.99 2.51
CA MET A 213 8.48 -1.75 3.23
C MET A 213 7.22 -1.78 4.10
N ARG A 214 7.28 -1.19 5.29
CA ARG A 214 6.12 -0.94 6.16
C ARG A 214 6.12 0.51 6.62
N VAL A 215 4.93 1.08 6.77
CA VAL A 215 4.75 2.46 7.21
C VAL A 215 3.91 2.47 8.47
N GLU A 216 4.49 2.99 9.55
CA GLU A 216 3.91 3.00 10.87
C GLU A 216 3.68 4.45 11.31
N LYS A 217 2.41 4.78 11.60
CA LYS A 217 2.04 6.07 12.17
C LYS A 217 2.03 5.96 13.69
N ILE A 218 2.53 7.01 14.35
CA ILE A 218 2.46 7.21 15.80
C ILE A 218 1.63 8.48 16.02
N THR A 219 0.44 8.38 16.59
CA THR A 219 -0.38 9.57 16.88
C THR A 219 -0.11 10.10 18.30
N PRO A 220 -0.28 11.41 18.59
CA PRO A 220 0.00 11.97 19.90
C PRO A 220 -0.70 11.28 21.08
N ASP A 221 -1.93 10.80 20.85
CA ASP A 221 -2.77 10.06 21.78
C ASP A 221 -2.29 8.62 22.08
N GLU A 222 -1.46 8.03 21.21
CA GLU A 222 -0.76 6.76 21.47
C GLU A 222 0.51 6.96 22.33
N THR A 223 0.84 8.19 22.73
CA THR A 223 2.09 8.51 23.44
C THR A 223 1.90 8.95 24.89
N LEU A 224 2.90 8.67 25.72
CA LEU A 224 3.01 9.22 27.07
C LEU A 224 3.98 10.41 27.04
N SER A 225 3.45 11.62 27.04
CA SER A 225 4.23 12.87 26.92
C SER A 225 5.13 12.92 25.69
N GLY A 226 4.69 12.34 24.56
CA GLY A 226 5.45 12.22 23.31
C GLY A 226 6.23 10.92 23.18
N SER A 227 6.55 10.21 24.27
CA SER A 227 7.30 8.95 24.22
C SER A 227 6.37 7.76 23.93
N PHE A 228 6.84 6.82 23.10
CA PHE A 228 6.07 5.66 22.66
C PHE A 228 6.90 4.37 22.65
N THR A 229 6.20 3.24 22.66
CA THR A 229 6.76 1.91 22.36
C THR A 229 5.66 1.09 21.70
N LYS A 230 5.89 0.62 20.47
CA LYS A 230 4.89 -0.02 19.62
C LYS A 230 5.46 -1.31 19.03
N LYS A 231 4.71 -2.41 19.14
CA LYS A 231 4.98 -3.61 18.34
C LYS A 231 4.50 -3.35 16.92
N VAL A 232 5.39 -3.51 15.95
CA VAL A 232 5.16 -3.21 14.52
C VAL A 232 5.23 -4.43 13.61
N GLY A 233 5.46 -5.61 14.19
CA GLY A 233 5.41 -6.88 13.47
C GLY A 233 6.12 -7.99 14.25
N SER A 234 6.46 -9.04 13.54
CA SER A 234 7.27 -10.16 13.99
C SER A 234 8.33 -10.54 12.96
N LEU A 235 9.45 -11.11 13.41
CA LEU A 235 10.42 -11.79 12.55
C LEU A 235 9.79 -12.99 11.83
N TYR A 236 8.73 -13.59 12.38
CA TYR A 236 7.96 -14.60 11.66
C TYR A 236 7.22 -14.02 10.47
N ASP A 237 7.00 -12.70 10.42
CA ASP A 237 6.21 -12.07 9.36
C ASP A 237 6.88 -12.06 7.98
N TYR A 238 8.10 -12.60 7.92
CA TYR A 238 8.94 -12.72 6.75
C TYR A 238 9.53 -14.15 6.68
N PRO A 239 8.68 -15.18 6.47
CA PRO A 239 9.11 -16.59 6.40
C PRO A 239 10.21 -16.82 5.36
N GLU A 240 10.23 -16.04 4.27
CA GLU A 240 11.22 -16.08 3.21
C GLU A 240 12.65 -15.75 3.67
N TYR A 241 12.84 -15.17 4.87
CA TYR A 241 14.14 -14.78 5.41
C TYR A 241 14.57 -15.57 6.65
N THR A 242 13.85 -16.62 7.07
CA THR A 242 14.15 -17.32 8.35
C THR A 242 15.49 -18.05 8.35
N ASP A 243 15.92 -18.57 7.20
CA ASP A 243 17.15 -19.37 7.11
C ASP A 243 18.40 -18.52 6.90
N GLY A 244 18.26 -17.33 6.30
CA GLY A 244 19.34 -16.35 6.12
C GLY A 244 19.44 -15.29 7.22
N GLY A 245 18.34 -15.09 7.97
CA GLY A 245 18.16 -14.00 8.92
C GLY A 245 17.68 -12.70 8.29
N ILE A 246 17.06 -11.85 9.10
CA ILE A 246 16.45 -10.57 8.66
C ILE A 246 17.35 -9.39 9.06
N SER A 247 17.46 -8.41 8.16
CA SER A 247 17.90 -7.05 8.42
C SER A 247 16.66 -6.15 8.47
N ILE A 248 16.52 -5.38 9.55
CA ILE A 248 15.47 -4.36 9.68
C ILE A 248 16.17 -3.04 9.95
N SER A 249 15.88 -2.04 9.12
CA SER A 249 16.24 -0.65 9.36
C SER A 249 14.99 0.23 9.36
N ALA A 250 15.14 1.48 9.76
CA ALA A 250 14.05 2.42 9.78
C ALA A 250 14.54 3.86 9.66
N ARG A 251 13.81 4.66 8.89
CA ARG A 251 13.85 6.12 8.97
C ARG A 251 12.56 6.66 9.58
N SER A 252 12.56 7.88 10.08
CA SER A 252 11.36 8.48 10.68
C SER A 252 11.25 9.99 10.53
N TYR A 253 10.00 10.46 10.48
CA TYR A 253 9.61 11.86 10.49
C TYR A 253 8.93 12.21 11.82
N ASN A 254 9.24 13.40 12.34
CA ASN A 254 8.75 13.91 13.61
C ASN A 254 9.02 12.96 14.81
N ILE A 255 10.04 12.11 14.74
CA ILE A 255 10.45 11.20 15.81
C ILE A 255 11.93 11.39 16.11
N SER A 256 12.20 11.67 17.38
CA SER A 256 13.53 11.67 17.99
C SER A 256 13.80 10.32 18.67
N THR A 257 15.09 9.97 18.79
CA THR A 257 15.58 8.77 19.48
C THR A 257 14.88 7.47 19.04
N LEU A 258 14.60 7.32 17.74
CA LEU A 258 14.04 6.08 17.21
C LEU A 258 14.99 4.91 17.53
N GLN A 259 14.46 3.84 18.08
CA GLN A 259 15.16 2.58 18.33
C GLN A 259 14.31 1.43 17.82
N ILE A 260 14.97 0.43 17.23
CA ILE A 260 14.37 -0.85 16.84
C ILE A 260 14.94 -1.91 17.77
N THR A 261 14.07 -2.66 18.44
CA THR A 261 14.46 -3.79 19.29
C THR A 261 13.65 -5.03 18.94
N SER A 262 14.12 -6.19 19.38
CA SER A 262 13.39 -7.45 19.28
C SER A 262 13.17 -8.05 20.67
N ASP A 263 11.91 -8.38 21.00
CA ASP A 263 11.61 -9.30 22.11
C ASP A 263 11.21 -10.65 21.52
N LYS A 264 12.11 -11.63 21.64
CA LYS A 264 12.03 -12.95 21.00
C LYS A 264 11.90 -12.81 19.47
N ALA A 265 10.67 -12.87 18.97
CA ALA A 265 10.33 -12.75 17.56
C ALA A 265 9.51 -11.49 17.28
N ASP A 266 9.14 -10.67 18.26
CA ASP A 266 8.37 -9.44 18.03
C ASP A 266 9.31 -8.27 17.70
N VAL A 267 8.99 -7.53 16.65
CA VAL A 267 9.71 -6.30 16.27
C VAL A 267 9.03 -5.13 16.95
N ILE A 268 9.80 -4.40 17.75
CA ILE A 268 9.33 -3.28 18.57
C ILE A 268 10.09 -2.03 18.15
N VAL A 269 9.36 -0.94 17.96
CA VAL A 269 9.94 0.41 17.83
C VAL A 269 9.62 1.23 19.05
N SER A 270 10.58 2.05 19.48
CA SER A 270 10.39 3.04 20.54
C SER A 270 11.07 4.35 20.15
N GLY A 271 10.64 5.44 20.78
CA GLY A 271 11.14 6.77 20.48
C GLY A 271 10.31 7.85 21.16
N THR A 272 10.56 9.11 20.78
CA THR A 272 9.79 10.26 21.28
C THR A 272 9.44 11.21 20.15
N LEU A 273 8.17 11.60 20.02
CA LEU A 273 7.71 12.61 19.07
C LEU A 273 8.49 13.92 19.28
N GLY A 274 9.06 14.48 18.21
CA GLY A 274 9.81 15.73 18.28
C GLY A 274 8.88 16.90 18.60
N ASN A 275 7.91 17.13 17.71
CA ASN A 275 6.72 17.92 17.97
C ASN A 275 5.59 17.02 18.49
N LYS A 276 5.31 17.14 19.80
CA LYS A 276 4.36 16.30 20.55
C LYS A 276 2.89 16.53 20.17
N THR A 277 2.57 17.55 19.39
CA THR A 277 1.19 17.82 18.92
C THR A 277 0.91 17.28 17.51
N GLN A 278 1.94 16.79 16.81
CA GLN A 278 1.85 16.24 15.47
C GLN A 278 2.14 14.74 15.50
N SER A 279 1.57 13.97 14.56
CA SER A 279 1.91 12.55 14.41
C SER A 279 3.36 12.37 13.96
N GLY A 280 3.96 11.25 14.34
CA GLY A 280 5.20 10.74 13.76
C GLY A 280 4.90 9.69 12.69
N THR A 281 5.85 9.50 11.78
CA THR A 281 5.82 8.43 10.78
C THR A 281 7.15 7.68 10.82
N ILE A 282 7.10 6.36 10.81
CA ILE A 282 8.25 5.46 10.70
C ILE A 282 8.12 4.68 9.41
N TRP A 283 9.17 4.68 8.60
CA TRP A 283 9.27 3.83 7.41
C TRP A 283 10.27 2.72 7.74
N LEU A 284 9.78 1.49 7.85
CA LEU A 284 10.56 0.30 8.12
C LEU A 284 10.98 -0.35 6.81
N TYR A 285 12.25 -0.71 6.73
CA TYR A 285 12.88 -1.40 5.62
C TYR A 285 13.25 -2.82 6.06
N VAL A 286 12.71 -3.84 5.41
CA VAL A 286 12.94 -5.24 5.77
C VAL A 286 13.55 -6.00 4.60
N PHE A 287 14.69 -6.63 4.83
CA PHE A 287 15.44 -7.39 3.83
C PHE A 287 16.03 -8.67 4.42
N GLY A 288 16.22 -9.70 3.59
CA GLY A 288 17.07 -10.84 3.94
C GLY A 288 18.56 -10.46 4.08
N LYS A 289 19.28 -11.16 4.97
CA LYS A 289 20.71 -10.93 5.27
C LYS A 289 21.71 -11.59 4.32
N GLN A 290 21.30 -12.48 3.41
CA GLN A 290 22.25 -13.12 2.50
C GLN A 290 22.57 -12.26 1.26
N ALA A 291 23.81 -11.74 1.30
CA ALA A 291 24.73 -11.35 0.23
C ALA A 291 24.21 -11.00 -1.18
N SER A 292 24.50 -9.77 -1.58
CA SER A 292 24.52 -9.27 -2.95
C SER A 292 25.59 -9.93 -3.84
N ALA A 293 25.20 -10.37 -5.05
CA ALA A 293 26.03 -10.27 -6.27
C ALA A 293 25.13 -10.44 -7.51
N GLU A 294 25.15 -9.42 -8.38
CA GLU A 294 24.45 -9.32 -9.68
C GLU A 294 22.89 -9.34 -9.67
N PRO A 295 22.24 -8.55 -10.54
CA PRO A 295 20.85 -8.78 -10.87
C PRO A 295 20.75 -10.08 -11.67
N VAL A 296 20.07 -11.08 -11.13
CA VAL A 296 19.65 -12.26 -11.91
C VAL A 296 18.59 -11.80 -12.90
N LEU A 297 19.04 -11.30 -14.06
CA LEU A 297 18.31 -11.47 -15.31
C LEU A 297 17.92 -12.96 -15.38
N PRO A 298 16.66 -13.30 -15.70
CA PRO A 298 16.21 -14.68 -15.66
C PRO A 298 16.98 -15.50 -16.69
N ALA A 299 18.01 -16.20 -16.23
CA ALA A 299 18.64 -17.28 -16.97
C ALA A 299 17.57 -18.34 -17.24
N GLU A 300 17.54 -18.84 -18.48
CA GLU A 300 16.53 -19.78 -18.96
C GLU A 300 16.34 -20.92 -17.95
N GLN A 301 15.10 -21.07 -17.46
CA GLN A 301 14.78 -22.10 -16.48
C GLN A 301 15.05 -23.47 -17.11
N PRO A 302 15.80 -24.39 -16.46
CA PRO A 302 15.71 -25.79 -16.84
C PRO A 302 14.27 -26.23 -16.62
N GLU A 303 13.66 -26.89 -17.61
CA GLU A 303 12.24 -27.23 -17.64
C GLU A 303 11.78 -28.04 -16.40
N THR A 304 11.35 -27.35 -15.35
CA THR A 304 10.53 -27.94 -14.29
C THR A 304 9.13 -28.19 -14.85
N PRO A 305 8.51 -29.34 -14.57
CA PRO A 305 7.22 -29.69 -15.16
C PRO A 305 6.15 -28.67 -14.76
N SER A 306 5.39 -28.21 -15.75
CA SER A 306 4.29 -27.25 -15.62
C SER A 306 3.44 -27.53 -14.36
N PRO A 307 3.33 -26.57 -13.43
CA PRO A 307 2.34 -26.67 -12.38
C PRO A 307 0.97 -26.51 -13.04
N SER A 308 0.11 -27.50 -12.90
CA SER A 308 -1.31 -27.35 -13.24
C SER A 308 -1.92 -26.22 -12.40
N GLU A 309 -2.68 -25.32 -13.04
CA GLU A 309 -3.53 -24.35 -12.33
C GLU A 309 -4.56 -25.08 -11.47
N GLN A 310 -4.20 -25.37 -10.22
CA GLN A 310 -5.17 -25.75 -9.18
C GLN A 310 -5.77 -24.46 -8.60
N GLU A 311 -6.84 -23.97 -9.23
CA GLU A 311 -7.63 -22.85 -8.71
C GLU A 311 -8.06 -23.12 -7.26
N ILE A 312 -7.76 -22.20 -6.34
CA ILE A 312 -8.24 -22.33 -4.97
C ILE A 312 -9.70 -21.86 -4.93
N PRO A 313 -10.63 -22.65 -4.38
CA PRO A 313 -12.04 -22.27 -4.35
C PRO A 313 -12.25 -20.89 -3.69
N SER A 314 -12.91 -19.97 -4.39
CA SER A 314 -12.97 -18.55 -4.00
C SER A 314 -13.68 -18.29 -2.66
N TRP A 315 -14.36 -19.28 -2.08
CA TRP A 315 -14.89 -19.19 -0.72
C TRP A 315 -13.76 -19.13 0.32
N VAL A 316 -12.68 -19.87 0.11
CA VAL A 316 -11.49 -19.90 0.98
C VAL A 316 -10.80 -18.54 0.96
N LYS A 317 -10.70 -17.93 -0.23
CA LYS A 317 -10.18 -16.57 -0.45
C LYS A 317 -10.98 -15.51 0.31
N ARG A 318 -12.31 -15.68 0.41
CA ARG A 318 -13.18 -14.84 1.26
C ARG A 318 -13.01 -15.14 2.76
N THR A 319 -12.89 -16.41 3.15
CA THR A 319 -12.59 -16.82 4.54
C THR A 319 -11.27 -16.23 5.04
N ALA A 320 -10.26 -16.14 4.18
CA ALA A 320 -8.99 -15.49 4.47
C ALA A 320 -9.16 -13.98 4.74
N GLY A 321 -9.93 -13.27 3.92
CA GLY A 321 -10.26 -11.85 4.14
C GLY A 321 -11.03 -11.63 5.45
N TRP A 322 -12.05 -12.44 5.72
CA TRP A 322 -12.78 -12.38 6.98
C TRP A 322 -11.90 -12.67 8.20
N TRP A 323 -10.90 -13.54 8.08
CA TRP A 323 -9.96 -13.73 9.16
C TRP A 323 -9.05 -12.51 9.33
N ALA A 324 -8.53 -11.94 8.24
CA ALA A 324 -7.74 -10.70 8.24
C ALA A 324 -8.47 -9.56 8.98
N ASP A 325 -9.74 -9.35 8.63
CA ASP A 325 -10.62 -8.31 9.20
C ASP A 325 -11.14 -8.63 10.61
N ASN A 326 -10.64 -9.69 11.27
CA ASN A 326 -11.11 -10.17 12.58
C ASN A 326 -12.59 -10.61 12.63
N THR A 327 -13.23 -10.81 11.47
CA THR A 327 -14.62 -11.25 11.34
C THR A 327 -14.80 -12.73 11.73
N ILE A 328 -13.75 -13.55 11.60
CA ILE A 328 -13.70 -14.94 12.13
C ILE A 328 -12.45 -15.16 12.99
N GLY A 329 -12.46 -16.21 13.82
CA GLY A 329 -11.35 -16.57 14.69
C GLY A 329 -10.26 -17.40 13.98
N GLU A 330 -9.08 -17.46 14.61
CA GLU A 330 -7.95 -18.30 14.17
C GLU A 330 -8.35 -19.78 13.98
N LYS A 331 -9.20 -20.31 14.87
CA LYS A 331 -9.71 -21.69 14.78
C LYS A 331 -10.55 -21.92 13.51
N ASP A 332 -11.36 -20.94 13.12
CA ASP A 332 -12.26 -21.04 11.97
C ASP A 332 -11.46 -20.97 10.66
N PHE A 333 -10.42 -20.13 10.63
CA PHE A 333 -9.45 -20.08 9.52
C PHE A 333 -8.63 -21.38 9.41
N VAL A 334 -8.12 -21.91 10.52
CA VAL A 334 -7.37 -23.18 10.55
C VAL A 334 -8.19 -24.34 10.00
N LEU A 335 -9.49 -24.43 10.33
CA LEU A 335 -10.39 -25.45 9.76
C LEU A 335 -10.50 -25.35 8.23
N GLY A 336 -10.46 -24.15 7.66
CA GLY A 336 -10.40 -23.94 6.22
C GLY A 336 -9.10 -24.45 5.59
N ILE A 337 -7.97 -24.26 6.28
CA ILE A 337 -6.66 -24.79 5.86
C ILE A 337 -6.59 -26.32 5.99
N GLU A 338 -7.11 -26.88 7.10
CA GLU A 338 -7.20 -28.34 7.28
C GLU A 338 -8.00 -28.97 6.14
N TYR A 339 -9.12 -28.36 5.75
CA TYR A 339 -9.93 -28.80 4.62
C TYR A 339 -9.14 -28.82 3.29
N LEU A 340 -8.38 -27.77 2.97
CA LEU A 340 -7.58 -27.69 1.73
C LEU A 340 -6.56 -28.83 1.61
N VAL A 341 -5.91 -29.15 2.71
CA VAL A 341 -4.89 -30.21 2.79
C VAL A 341 -5.52 -31.59 2.73
N GLN A 342 -6.60 -31.83 3.50
CA GLN A 342 -7.33 -33.10 3.49
C GLN A 342 -7.92 -33.42 2.11
N ASN A 343 -8.42 -32.41 1.39
CA ASN A 343 -8.99 -32.57 0.05
C ASN A 343 -7.94 -32.49 -1.08
N LYS A 344 -6.64 -32.44 -0.75
CA LYS A 344 -5.52 -32.36 -1.71
C LYS A 344 -5.59 -31.18 -2.69
N ILE A 345 -6.27 -30.11 -2.27
CA ILE A 345 -6.27 -28.81 -2.98
C ILE A 345 -4.93 -28.11 -2.72
N ILE A 346 -4.39 -28.26 -1.50
CA ILE A 346 -2.99 -27.95 -1.18
C ILE A 346 -2.24 -29.27 -1.02
N SER A 347 -1.25 -29.50 -1.89
CA SER A 347 -0.25 -30.55 -1.69
C SER A 347 0.77 -30.10 -0.64
N VAL A 348 1.25 -31.00 0.23
CA VAL A 348 2.31 -30.71 1.22
C VAL A 348 3.44 -31.72 1.09
N PRO A 349 4.72 -31.29 0.99
CA PRO A 349 5.85 -32.21 1.01
C PRO A 349 6.01 -32.81 2.42
N TYR A 350 6.04 -34.14 2.51
CA TYR A 350 6.03 -34.87 3.78
C TYR A 350 7.39 -34.81 4.51
N THR A 351 7.60 -33.82 5.37
CA THR A 351 8.53 -33.88 6.53
C THR A 351 8.12 -32.92 7.66
N ALA A 352 6.91 -33.10 8.21
CA ALA A 352 6.49 -32.34 9.39
C ALA A 352 7.31 -32.74 10.64
N LYS A 353 7.97 -31.77 11.29
CA LYS A 353 8.63 -31.97 12.59
C LYS A 353 7.64 -31.80 13.75
N SER A 354 7.89 -32.49 14.86
CA SER A 354 7.03 -32.45 16.05
C SER A 354 7.02 -31.07 16.74
N ALA A 355 5.91 -30.36 16.54
CA ALA A 355 5.32 -29.23 17.27
C ALA A 355 6.17 -28.41 18.27
N SER A 356 6.13 -27.08 18.09
CA SER A 356 6.02 -26.13 19.21
C SER A 356 4.55 -25.75 19.43
N SER A 357 4.20 -25.20 20.60
CA SER A 357 2.82 -24.78 20.93
C SER A 357 2.62 -23.27 20.76
N GLY A 358 2.88 -22.75 19.56
CA GLY A 358 2.63 -21.36 19.20
C GLY A 358 1.18 -21.10 18.79
N SER A 359 0.67 -19.89 19.08
CA SER A 359 -0.47 -19.31 18.36
C SER A 359 -0.09 -18.99 16.92
N MET A 360 -1.08 -18.93 16.01
CA MET A 360 -0.82 -18.54 14.62
C MET A 360 -0.07 -17.20 14.54
N PRO A 361 1.06 -17.13 13.81
CA PRO A 361 1.76 -15.88 13.55
C PRO A 361 0.88 -14.84 12.85
N LEU A 362 1.09 -13.55 13.16
CA LEU A 362 0.21 -12.48 12.71
C LEU A 362 0.29 -12.25 11.19
N TRP A 363 1.45 -12.46 10.54
CA TRP A 363 1.54 -12.36 9.08
C TRP A 363 0.63 -13.29 8.29
N ILE A 364 0.28 -14.47 8.80
CA ILE A 364 -0.66 -15.34 8.08
C ILE A 364 -1.99 -14.62 7.93
N LYS A 365 -2.35 -13.77 8.91
CA LYS A 365 -3.54 -12.91 8.91
C LYS A 365 -3.41 -11.75 7.91
N THR A 366 -2.24 -11.14 7.83
CA THR A 366 -1.92 -10.11 6.82
C THR A 366 -1.95 -10.68 5.40
N ASN A 367 -1.29 -11.81 5.16
CA ASN A 367 -1.24 -12.49 3.88
C ASN A 367 -2.60 -13.07 3.48
N ALA A 368 -3.43 -13.48 4.45
CA ALA A 368 -4.82 -13.84 4.22
C ALA A 368 -5.64 -12.65 3.70
N GLY A 369 -5.40 -11.43 4.21
CA GLY A 369 -6.01 -10.20 3.71
C GLY A 369 -5.52 -9.81 2.32
N TRP A 370 -4.21 -9.89 2.08
CA TRP A 370 -3.61 -9.64 0.76
C TRP A 370 -4.03 -10.66 -0.31
N TRP A 371 -4.18 -11.92 0.07
CA TRP A 371 -4.71 -12.93 -0.83
C TRP A 371 -6.18 -12.66 -1.14
N ALA A 372 -6.98 -12.31 -0.13
CA ALA A 372 -8.38 -11.93 -0.31
C ALA A 372 -8.58 -10.70 -1.21
N SER A 373 -7.69 -9.71 -1.13
CA SER A 373 -7.69 -8.51 -1.99
C SER A 373 -7.06 -8.72 -3.37
N GLY A 374 -6.47 -9.89 -3.63
CA GLY A 374 -5.78 -10.20 -4.89
C GLY A 374 -4.39 -9.57 -5.03
N MET A 375 -3.82 -9.05 -3.95
CA MET A 375 -2.45 -8.51 -3.90
C MET A 375 -1.37 -9.60 -3.93
N ILE A 376 -1.70 -10.83 -3.53
CA ILE A 376 -0.87 -12.03 -3.75
C ILE A 376 -1.69 -13.14 -4.42
N SER A 377 -1.01 -13.95 -5.22
CA SER A 377 -1.57 -15.08 -5.97
C SER A 377 -1.93 -16.26 -5.08
N ASP A 378 -2.73 -17.17 -5.65
CA ASP A 378 -3.09 -18.44 -5.02
C ASP A 378 -1.84 -19.29 -4.70
N SER A 379 -0.85 -19.32 -5.59
CA SER A 379 0.43 -20.01 -5.35
C SER A 379 1.23 -19.39 -4.20
N GLU A 380 1.36 -18.07 -4.14
CA GLU A 380 2.09 -17.37 -3.07
C GLU A 380 1.46 -17.60 -1.69
N PHE A 381 0.13 -17.59 -1.61
CA PHE A 381 -0.59 -17.92 -0.38
C PHE A 381 -0.40 -19.39 0.02
N VAL A 382 -0.43 -20.32 -0.95
CA VAL A 382 -0.25 -21.76 -0.71
C VAL A 382 1.14 -22.10 -0.21
N PHE A 383 2.20 -21.46 -0.74
CA PHE A 383 3.56 -21.63 -0.21
C PHE A 383 3.65 -21.25 1.27
N GLY A 384 3.02 -20.14 1.67
CA GLY A 384 2.93 -19.74 3.09
C GLY A 384 2.25 -20.81 3.95
N ILE A 385 1.15 -21.39 3.49
CA ILE A 385 0.43 -22.46 4.19
C ILE A 385 1.24 -23.77 4.29
N GLN A 386 1.90 -24.18 3.20
CA GLN A 386 2.78 -25.36 3.18
C GLN A 386 3.92 -25.22 4.20
N TYR A 387 4.54 -24.04 4.27
CA TYR A 387 5.61 -23.72 5.21
C TYR A 387 5.16 -23.88 6.67
N LEU A 388 3.99 -23.34 7.05
CA LEU A 388 3.45 -23.49 8.42
C LEU A 388 3.26 -24.94 8.84
N ILE A 389 2.85 -25.80 7.89
CA ILE A 389 2.58 -27.22 8.13
C ILE A 389 3.90 -27.98 8.28
N GLN A 390 4.87 -27.72 7.39
CA GLN A 390 6.22 -28.29 7.44
C GLN A 390 6.93 -27.94 8.76
N HIS A 391 6.79 -26.70 9.24
CA HIS A 391 7.40 -26.20 10.47
C HIS A 391 6.55 -26.46 11.74
N GLY A 392 5.42 -27.18 11.62
CA GLY A 392 4.62 -27.65 12.76
C GLY A 392 3.81 -26.56 13.48
N ILE A 393 3.61 -25.41 12.83
CA ILE A 393 2.84 -24.26 13.32
C ILE A 393 1.34 -24.52 13.13
N ILE A 394 0.93 -25.02 11.96
CA ILE A 394 -0.42 -25.57 11.73
C ILE A 394 -0.38 -27.09 11.94
N LYS A 395 -1.25 -27.59 12.81
CA LYS A 395 -1.42 -29.03 13.09
C LYS A 395 -2.56 -29.63 12.28
N VAL A 396 -2.32 -29.94 11.02
CA VAL A 396 -3.20 -30.84 10.25
C VAL A 396 -3.08 -32.26 10.78
N LYS A 397 -4.20 -32.86 11.21
CA LYS A 397 -4.25 -34.30 11.49
C LYS A 397 -4.16 -35.09 10.17
N SER A 398 -3.04 -35.74 9.91
CA SER A 398 -2.98 -36.82 8.93
C SER A 398 -3.61 -38.09 9.53
N GLU A 399 -4.45 -38.77 8.75
CA GLU A 399 -5.16 -39.96 9.21
C GLU A 399 -4.23 -41.18 9.20
N SER A 400 -3.68 -41.54 10.37
CA SER A 400 -3.13 -42.87 10.60
C SER A 400 -3.43 -43.36 12.03
N GLU A 401 -4.10 -44.51 12.08
CA GLU A 401 -4.32 -45.39 13.24
C GLU A 401 -5.33 -44.95 14.32
N ALA A 402 -6.39 -45.77 14.45
CA ALA A 402 -7.26 -45.85 15.61
C ALA A 402 -6.82 -47.01 16.53
N PRO A 403 -7.21 -47.00 17.82
CA PRO A 403 -8.24 -47.95 18.23
C PRO A 403 -9.35 -47.38 19.14
N VAL A 404 -10.32 -48.26 19.44
CA VAL A 404 -11.70 -48.08 19.95
C VAL A 404 -11.87 -49.01 21.19
N PRO A 405 -12.94 -49.03 22.04
CA PRO A 405 -13.98 -48.04 22.46
C PRO A 405 -14.00 -47.78 24.00
N GLN A 406 -14.94 -46.97 24.51
CA GLN A 406 -15.89 -47.46 25.54
C GLN A 406 -17.24 -46.69 25.61
N THR A 407 -18.29 -47.49 25.71
CA THR A 407 -19.76 -47.28 25.82
C THR A 407 -20.15 -46.39 27.05
N THR A 408 -21.32 -45.73 27.16
CA THR A 408 -22.71 -46.28 27.25
C THR A 408 -23.85 -45.24 27.12
N ILE A 409 -24.93 -45.58 26.36
CA ILE A 409 -26.39 -45.63 26.74
C ILE A 409 -27.10 -44.32 27.22
N GLU A 410 -28.35 -43.92 26.90
CA GLU A 410 -29.46 -44.20 25.93
C GLU A 410 -30.60 -43.14 26.18
N SER A 411 -31.68 -42.90 25.40
CA SER A 411 -32.00 -43.24 23.99
C SER A 411 -32.88 -42.16 23.25
N PRO A 412 -34.25 -42.13 23.26
CA PRO A 412 -34.93 -41.84 21.98
C PRO A 412 -35.97 -40.70 21.96
N ILE A 413 -35.82 -39.77 21.01
CA ILE A 413 -36.92 -38.95 20.46
C ILE A 413 -36.83 -38.96 18.93
N GLN A 414 -38.00 -39.04 18.26
CA GLN A 414 -38.14 -39.28 16.82
C GLN A 414 -37.44 -38.23 15.96
N LYS A 415 -36.92 -38.67 14.81
CA LYS A 415 -36.18 -37.84 13.84
C LYS A 415 -37.14 -37.35 12.75
N GLN A 416 -36.98 -36.09 12.35
CA GLN A 416 -37.44 -35.53 11.09
C GLN A 416 -36.32 -34.64 10.53
N THR A 417 -36.11 -34.68 9.21
CA THR A 417 -35.33 -33.70 8.46
C THR A 417 -36.12 -32.41 8.33
N PHE A 418 -35.46 -31.27 8.55
CA PHE A 418 -36.03 -29.95 8.27
C PHE A 418 -34.94 -29.00 7.78
N VAL A 419 -35.32 -28.01 6.99
CA VAL A 419 -34.51 -26.89 6.52
C VAL A 419 -35.28 -25.62 6.86
N GLN A 420 -34.59 -24.59 7.36
CA GLN A 420 -35.20 -23.32 7.73
C GLN A 420 -34.24 -22.14 7.53
N VAL A 421 -34.75 -21.00 7.09
CA VAL A 421 -34.07 -19.69 7.17
C VAL A 421 -34.32 -19.02 8.52
N SER A 422 -33.36 -18.19 8.96
CA SER A 422 -33.51 -17.45 10.24
C SER A 422 -34.40 -16.20 10.16
N ALA A 423 -34.87 -15.81 8.97
CA ALA A 423 -35.89 -14.78 8.78
C ALA A 423 -36.58 -14.94 7.42
N ASP A 424 -37.91 -14.83 7.42
CA ASP A 424 -38.75 -15.00 6.22
C ASP A 424 -38.76 -13.75 5.33
N VAL A 425 -38.42 -12.58 5.88
CA VAL A 425 -38.41 -11.26 5.20
C VAL A 425 -37.16 -10.48 5.61
N VAL A 426 -36.50 -9.87 4.63
CA VAL A 426 -35.25 -9.10 4.82
C VAL A 426 -35.29 -7.83 3.98
N GLU A 427 -35.10 -6.68 4.63
CA GLU A 427 -34.96 -5.38 3.97
C GLU A 427 -33.52 -5.20 3.46
N ARG A 428 -33.35 -4.81 2.19
CA ARG A 428 -32.04 -4.43 1.67
C ARG A 428 -31.59 -3.08 2.20
N ASN A 429 -30.28 -2.95 2.44
CA ASN A 429 -29.68 -1.70 2.86
C ASN A 429 -28.36 -1.49 2.10
N SER A 430 -28.23 -0.34 1.44
CA SER A 430 -27.07 0.01 0.61
C SER A 430 -25.79 0.29 1.42
N TYR A 431 -25.90 0.39 2.74
CA TYR A 431 -24.81 0.78 3.65
C TYR A 431 -24.49 -0.27 4.72
N LYS A 432 -25.31 -1.32 4.84
CA LYS A 432 -25.11 -2.44 5.79
C LYS A 432 -25.69 -3.73 5.21
N SER A 433 -24.96 -4.82 5.33
CA SER A 433 -25.49 -6.14 4.99
C SER A 433 -26.30 -6.75 6.14
N SER A 434 -27.30 -7.55 5.79
CA SER A 434 -28.11 -8.37 6.70
C SER A 434 -27.66 -9.82 6.59
N GLN A 435 -27.37 -10.46 7.71
CA GLN A 435 -26.92 -11.86 7.76
C GLN A 435 -28.08 -12.78 8.19
N ILE A 436 -28.44 -13.69 7.30
CA ILE A 436 -29.42 -14.77 7.53
C ILE A 436 -28.67 -16.08 7.70
N GLN A 437 -29.22 -17.01 8.47
CA GLN A 437 -28.69 -18.37 8.61
C GLN A 437 -29.64 -19.36 7.94
N ILE A 438 -29.12 -20.15 7.00
CA ILE A 438 -29.80 -21.32 6.45
C ILE A 438 -29.36 -22.51 7.31
N THR A 439 -30.28 -23.07 8.10
CA THR A 439 -29.99 -24.19 9.00
C THR A 439 -30.84 -25.39 8.61
N GLY A 440 -30.30 -26.59 8.72
CA GLY A 440 -31.09 -27.79 8.54
C GLY A 440 -30.49 -29.03 9.18
N LYS A 441 -31.32 -30.06 9.28
CA LYS A 441 -30.96 -31.34 9.88
C LYS A 441 -31.09 -32.46 8.87
N VAL A 442 -30.00 -33.21 8.69
CA VAL A 442 -29.85 -34.32 7.76
C VAL A 442 -29.98 -35.63 8.52
N GLU A 443 -30.79 -36.56 8.02
CA GLU A 443 -30.88 -37.91 8.56
C GLU A 443 -29.89 -38.87 7.90
N ASN A 444 -29.48 -39.90 8.64
CA ASN A 444 -28.46 -40.88 8.22
C ASN A 444 -27.18 -40.23 7.67
N TYR A 445 -26.85 -39.06 8.21
CA TYR A 445 -25.72 -38.25 7.82
C TYR A 445 -24.38 -38.92 8.11
N LYS A 446 -23.44 -38.71 7.20
CA LYS A 446 -22.01 -38.86 7.44
C LYS A 446 -21.44 -37.48 7.78
N ALA A 447 -20.98 -37.29 9.01
CA ALA A 447 -20.36 -36.05 9.47
C ALA A 447 -19.18 -35.64 8.55
N GLY A 448 -19.02 -34.34 8.32
CA GLY A 448 -18.03 -33.80 7.37
C GLY A 448 -18.46 -33.82 5.90
N THR A 449 -19.52 -34.55 5.54
CA THR A 449 -20.08 -34.53 4.17
C THR A 449 -20.85 -33.24 3.95
N SER A 450 -20.76 -32.66 2.75
CA SER A 450 -21.46 -31.41 2.44
C SER A 450 -22.92 -31.64 2.05
N VAL A 451 -23.80 -30.73 2.48
CA VAL A 451 -25.03 -30.39 1.75
C VAL A 451 -24.71 -29.36 0.67
N LEU A 452 -25.44 -29.42 -0.43
CA LEU A 452 -25.45 -28.40 -1.47
C LEU A 452 -26.75 -27.61 -1.35
N ILE A 453 -26.63 -26.29 -1.20
CA ILE A 453 -27.74 -25.36 -1.01
C ILE A 453 -27.84 -24.54 -2.29
N GLU A 454 -28.86 -24.77 -3.10
CA GLU A 454 -29.16 -23.97 -4.28
C GLU A 454 -30.15 -22.86 -3.91
N ILE A 455 -29.80 -21.61 -4.21
CA ILE A 455 -30.65 -20.45 -4.01
C ILE A 455 -31.06 -19.91 -5.39
N VAL A 456 -32.34 -20.07 -5.72
CA VAL A 456 -32.98 -19.55 -6.93
C VAL A 456 -33.44 -18.12 -6.66
N LYS A 457 -33.01 -17.20 -7.53
CA LYS A 457 -33.31 -15.76 -7.48
C LYS A 457 -34.68 -15.46 -8.12
N PRO A 458 -35.25 -14.26 -7.89
CA PRO A 458 -36.49 -13.82 -8.54
C PRO A 458 -36.44 -13.82 -10.08
N ASP A 459 -35.26 -13.66 -10.69
CA ASP A 459 -35.05 -13.73 -12.15
C ASP A 459 -34.89 -15.17 -12.70
N GLY A 460 -35.09 -16.19 -11.85
CA GLY A 460 -34.98 -17.61 -12.21
C GLY A 460 -33.56 -18.15 -12.31
N LYS A 461 -32.52 -17.32 -12.14
CA LYS A 461 -31.13 -17.80 -12.08
C LYS A 461 -30.81 -18.31 -10.68
N SER A 462 -29.96 -19.32 -10.55
CA SER A 462 -29.53 -19.83 -9.25
C SER A 462 -28.07 -19.54 -8.94
N PHE A 463 -27.71 -19.68 -7.67
CA PHE A 463 -26.33 -19.79 -7.19
C PHE A 463 -26.27 -20.79 -6.03
N GLN A 464 -25.10 -21.38 -5.79
CA GLN A 464 -24.97 -22.48 -4.84
C GLN A 464 -24.01 -22.15 -3.70
N LEU A 465 -24.38 -22.57 -2.49
CA LEU A 465 -23.54 -22.60 -1.29
C LEU A 465 -23.34 -24.06 -0.86
N LYS A 466 -22.25 -24.34 -0.13
CA LYS A 466 -22.02 -25.66 0.48
C LYS A 466 -21.99 -25.53 2.00
N GLY A 467 -22.79 -26.34 2.67
CA GLY A 467 -22.81 -26.44 4.13
C GLY A 467 -22.21 -27.76 4.58
N MET A 468 -21.41 -27.78 5.64
CA MET A 468 -20.88 -29.03 6.19
C MET A 468 -21.85 -29.61 7.22
N VAL A 469 -22.19 -30.89 7.11
CA VAL A 469 -23.00 -31.57 8.12
C VAL A 469 -22.12 -31.90 9.32
N THR A 470 -22.45 -31.32 10.48
CA THR A 470 -21.73 -31.56 11.74
C THR A 470 -21.89 -33.00 12.24
N ASN A 471 -21.10 -33.37 13.26
CA ASN A 471 -21.25 -34.64 13.99
C ASN A 471 -22.59 -34.81 14.75
N LYS A 472 -23.50 -33.83 14.67
CA LYS A 472 -24.89 -33.91 15.18
C LYS A 472 -25.94 -33.97 14.07
N GLY A 473 -25.53 -34.03 12.81
CA GLY A 473 -26.44 -34.06 11.66
C GLY A 473 -27.01 -32.71 11.26
N VAL A 474 -26.52 -31.62 11.86
CA VAL A 474 -26.98 -30.26 11.59
C VAL A 474 -25.97 -29.55 10.69
N PHE A 475 -26.43 -28.78 9.72
CA PHE A 475 -25.63 -27.78 9.02
C PHE A 475 -26.20 -26.39 9.29
N THR A 476 -25.34 -25.37 9.28
CA THR A 476 -25.72 -23.95 9.34
C THR A 476 -24.81 -23.20 8.38
N VAL A 477 -25.40 -22.42 7.47
CA VAL A 477 -24.68 -21.65 6.45
C VAL A 477 -25.19 -20.21 6.46
N PRO A 478 -24.30 -19.21 6.62
CA PRO A 478 -24.70 -17.82 6.53
C PRO A 478 -24.96 -17.41 5.08
N LEU A 479 -26.09 -16.76 4.84
CA LEU A 479 -26.42 -16.03 3.61
C LEU A 479 -26.40 -14.54 3.94
N ILE A 480 -25.54 -13.79 3.24
CA ILE A 480 -25.39 -12.34 3.43
C ILE A 480 -26.14 -11.63 2.31
N ILE A 481 -27.12 -10.82 2.69
CA ILE A 481 -27.96 -10.00 1.80
C ILE A 481 -27.50 -8.55 1.91
N ASP A 482 -27.24 -7.89 0.79
CA ASP A 482 -26.80 -6.50 0.70
C ASP A 482 -27.65 -5.70 -0.30
N GLY A 483 -27.31 -4.43 -0.52
CA GLY A 483 -28.00 -3.56 -1.47
C GLY A 483 -28.00 -4.01 -2.94
N ASN A 484 -27.15 -4.98 -3.32
CA ASN A 484 -27.03 -5.49 -4.70
C ASN A 484 -27.98 -6.67 -4.98
N TYR A 485 -28.64 -7.24 -3.96
CA TYR A 485 -29.66 -8.26 -4.18
C TYR A 485 -30.87 -7.67 -4.91
N GLN A 486 -31.48 -8.46 -5.80
CA GLN A 486 -32.74 -8.08 -6.46
C GLN A 486 -33.90 -8.20 -5.45
N PRO A 487 -34.93 -7.32 -5.49
CA PRO A 487 -36.14 -7.52 -4.70
C PRO A 487 -36.95 -8.70 -5.23
N GLY A 488 -37.62 -9.42 -4.34
CA GLY A 488 -38.51 -10.54 -4.66
C GLY A 488 -38.27 -11.78 -3.81
N LYS A 489 -38.92 -12.89 -4.21
CA LYS A 489 -38.84 -14.16 -3.51
C LYS A 489 -37.61 -14.96 -3.96
N TYR A 490 -36.81 -15.40 -3.00
CA TYR A 490 -35.70 -16.34 -3.19
C TYR A 490 -36.14 -17.70 -2.66
N ILE A 491 -35.92 -18.76 -3.45
CA ILE A 491 -36.28 -20.14 -3.09
C ILE A 491 -34.98 -20.90 -2.84
N ILE A 492 -34.92 -21.64 -1.74
CA ILE A 492 -33.75 -22.37 -1.28
C ILE A 492 -34.06 -23.85 -1.32
N HIS A 493 -33.31 -24.60 -2.11
CA HIS A 493 -33.35 -26.06 -2.17
C HIS A 493 -32.08 -26.64 -1.56
N VAL A 494 -32.19 -27.65 -0.70
CA VAL A 494 -31.02 -28.29 -0.10
C VAL A 494 -30.98 -29.76 -0.48
N THR A 495 -29.85 -30.17 -1.04
CA THR A 495 -29.57 -31.56 -1.42
C THR A 495 -28.42 -32.14 -0.60
N TYR A 496 -28.48 -33.44 -0.35
CA TYR A 496 -27.48 -34.24 0.34
C TYR A 496 -27.35 -35.59 -0.35
N ASN A 497 -26.14 -35.96 -0.76
CA ASN A 497 -25.88 -37.15 -1.59
C ASN A 497 -26.88 -37.26 -2.76
N ASP A 498 -27.00 -36.17 -3.53
CA ASP A 498 -27.86 -36.03 -4.72
C ASP A 498 -29.38 -36.22 -4.50
N HIS A 499 -29.85 -36.24 -3.24
CA HIS A 499 -31.26 -36.23 -2.87
C HIS A 499 -31.66 -34.92 -2.19
N GLU A 500 -32.82 -34.36 -2.54
CA GLU A 500 -33.38 -33.19 -1.84
C GLU A 500 -33.82 -33.57 -0.43
N ILE A 501 -33.34 -32.84 0.58
CA ILE A 501 -33.62 -33.06 2.00
C ILE A 501 -34.55 -32.00 2.60
N GLY A 502 -34.86 -30.95 1.85
CA GLY A 502 -35.81 -29.91 2.22
C GLY A 502 -35.58 -28.61 1.46
N SER A 503 -36.61 -27.78 1.45
CA SER A 503 -36.62 -26.46 0.81
C SER A 503 -37.24 -25.42 1.73
N ASP A 504 -36.80 -24.17 1.62
CA ASP A 504 -37.43 -23.02 2.27
C ASP A 504 -37.38 -21.78 1.36
N SER A 505 -37.88 -20.63 1.80
CA SER A 505 -37.83 -19.40 1.01
C SER A 505 -37.79 -18.14 1.87
N LEU A 506 -37.14 -17.09 1.36
CA LEU A 506 -37.14 -15.76 1.98
C LEU A 506 -37.56 -14.68 0.98
N MET A 507 -38.19 -13.63 1.48
CA MET A 507 -38.52 -12.41 0.75
C MET A 507 -37.44 -11.37 0.96
N VAL A 508 -36.93 -10.80 -0.14
CA VAL A 508 -36.05 -9.63 -0.11
C VAL A 508 -36.83 -8.42 -0.59
N ASN A 509 -36.89 -7.37 0.23
CA ASN A 509 -37.52 -6.09 -0.10
C ASN A 509 -36.47 -5.07 -0.60
#